data_AF-A0A3B9DUX9-F1
#
_entry.id   AF-A0A3B9DUX9-F1
#
_cell.length_a   1.000
_cell.length_b   1.000
_cell.length_c   1.000
_cell.angle_alpha   90.00
_cell.angle_beta   90.00
_cell.angle_gamma   90.00
#
_symmetry.space_group_name_H-M   'P 1'
#
loop_
_entity.id
_entity.type
_entity.pdbx_description
1 polymer ?
#
loop_
_entity_poly.entity_id
_entity_poly.type
_entity_poly.pdbx_seq_one_letter_code
_entity_poly.pdbx_strand_id
1 'polypeptide(L)'
;MIIIQAEDGAIVTNPKEIYIDKDLEGHLHIYADLSSTDRIKAVKLTVFGYSKNVLEQMLETMYKKMNDWLFMDECPHYIIRMNQVGDMVRQGRMEVSHD
;
A
#
# COMPACT_ATOMS: atom_id res chain seq x y z
N MET A 1 -9.80 -11.34 -5.94
CA MET A 1 -9.23 -10.18 -6.69
C MET A 1 -8.74 -9.13 -5.71
N ILE A 2 -7.54 -8.61 -5.87
CA ILE A 2 -7.02 -7.51 -5.03
C ILE A 2 -7.42 -6.18 -5.66
N ILE A 3 -7.94 -5.27 -4.86
CA ILE A 3 -8.31 -3.90 -5.19
C ILE A 3 -7.60 -2.99 -4.19
N ILE A 4 -6.83 -2.04 -4.67
CA ILE A 4 -6.13 -1.04 -3.86
C ILE A 4 -6.66 0.33 -4.24
N GLN A 5 -7.17 1.06 -3.26
CA GLN A 5 -7.49 2.48 -3.40
C GLN A 5 -6.32 3.30 -2.85
N ALA A 6 -5.65 4.03 -3.74
CA ALA A 6 -4.58 4.97 -3.41
C ALA A 6 -5.09 6.14 -2.56
N GLU A 7 -4.19 6.87 -1.91
CA GLU A 7 -4.55 8.02 -1.08
C GLU A 7 -5.21 9.16 -1.89
N ASP A 8 -4.91 9.27 -3.19
CA ASP A 8 -5.57 10.20 -4.13
C ASP A 8 -6.91 9.69 -4.68
N GLY A 9 -7.30 8.47 -4.30
CA GLY A 9 -8.52 7.82 -4.74
C GLY A 9 -8.38 6.98 -6.00
N ALA A 10 -7.20 6.90 -6.65
CA ALA A 10 -6.97 6.02 -7.78
C ALA A 10 -7.22 4.55 -7.40
N ILE A 11 -7.81 3.78 -8.31
CA ILE A 11 -8.15 2.37 -8.08
C ILE A 11 -7.22 1.49 -8.91
N VAL A 12 -6.49 0.63 -8.22
CA VAL A 12 -5.60 -0.38 -8.77
C VAL A 12 -6.19 -1.75 -8.51
N THR A 13 -6.16 -2.63 -9.52
CA THR A 13 -6.63 -4.02 -9.36
C THR A 13 -5.54 -5.01 -9.76
N ASN A 14 -5.35 -6.04 -8.94
CA ASN A 14 -4.38 -7.13 -9.16
C ASN A 14 -3.00 -6.63 -9.62
N PRO A 15 -2.33 -5.77 -8.82
CA PRO A 15 -0.98 -5.34 -9.15
C PRO A 15 -0.04 -6.55 -9.20
N LYS A 16 0.97 -6.48 -10.07
CA LYS A 16 2.00 -7.51 -10.19
C LYS A 16 2.99 -7.42 -9.04
N GLU A 17 3.38 -6.21 -8.67
CA GLU A 17 4.30 -5.92 -7.58
C GLU A 17 3.88 -4.64 -6.85
N ILE A 18 4.18 -4.57 -5.56
CA ILE A 18 4.00 -3.36 -4.75
C ILE A 18 5.31 -3.10 -4.02
N TYR A 19 5.88 -1.92 -4.23
CA TYR A 19 7.24 -1.59 -3.82
C TYR A 19 7.37 -0.13 -3.39
N ILE A 20 8.47 0.19 -2.71
CA ILE A 20 8.82 1.56 -2.33
C ILE A 20 9.88 2.08 -3.30
N ASP A 21 9.67 3.28 -3.85
CA ASP A 21 10.65 3.94 -4.69
C ASP A 21 10.54 5.46 -4.58
N LYS A 22 11.50 6.16 -5.18
CA LYS A 22 11.52 7.62 -5.26
C LYS A 22 10.78 8.11 -6.49
N ASP A 23 10.05 9.20 -6.35
CA ASP A 23 9.61 9.97 -7.52
C ASP A 23 10.75 10.81 -8.12
N LEU A 24 10.42 11.57 -9.17
CA LEU A 24 11.38 12.43 -9.88
C LEU A 24 11.98 13.54 -9.00
N GLU A 25 11.30 13.88 -7.90
CA GLU A 25 11.74 14.89 -6.92
C GLU A 25 12.55 14.26 -5.77
N GLY A 26 12.69 12.93 -5.75
CA GLY A 26 13.44 12.18 -4.76
C GLY A 26 12.65 11.80 -3.51
N HIS A 27 11.34 12.05 -3.48
CA HIS A 27 10.45 11.70 -2.38
C HIS A 27 10.05 10.23 -2.45
N LEU A 28 10.08 9.54 -1.31
CA LEU A 28 9.72 8.12 -1.24
C LEU A 28 8.20 7.93 -1.21
N HIS A 29 7.72 6.98 -2.00
CA HIS A 29 6.32 6.59 -2.09
C HIS A 29 6.17 5.07 -2.25
N ILE A 30 4.97 4.55 -1.96
CA ILE A 30 4.59 3.20 -2.37
C ILE A 30 4.03 3.28 -3.79
N TYR A 31 4.43 2.33 -4.63
CA TYR A 31 3.97 2.16 -5.99
C TYR A 31 3.37 0.77 -6.19
N ALA A 32 2.36 0.70 -7.05
CA ALA A 32 1.84 -0.55 -7.59
C ALA A 32 2.24 -0.68 -9.06
N ASP A 33 3.02 -1.73 -9.36
CA ASP A 33 3.30 -2.11 -10.73
C ASP A 33 2.09 -2.82 -11.34
N LEU A 34 1.57 -2.25 -12.43
CA LEU A 34 0.48 -2.82 -13.21
C LEU A 34 0.99 -3.48 -14.51
N SER A 35 2.30 -3.49 -14.72
CA SER A 35 2.92 -3.96 -15.94
C SER A 35 2.70 -5.46 -16.14
N SER A 36 1.97 -5.81 -17.21
CA SER A 36 2.23 -7.05 -17.93
C SER A 36 3.38 -6.88 -18.93
N THR A 37 3.75 -5.62 -19.26
CA THR A 37 4.83 -5.20 -20.16
C THR A 37 5.34 -3.81 -19.78
N ASP A 38 6.59 -3.50 -20.16
CA ASP A 38 7.42 -2.34 -19.79
C ASP A 38 6.82 -0.93 -20.05
N ARG A 39 5.63 -0.83 -20.66
CA ARG A 39 4.98 0.43 -21.05
C ARG A 39 3.97 0.95 -20.04
N ILE A 40 3.54 0.13 -19.08
CA ILE A 40 2.58 0.56 -18.06
C ILE A 40 3.36 1.21 -16.93
N LYS A 41 3.14 2.51 -16.72
CA LYS A 41 3.73 3.24 -15.59
C LYS A 41 3.11 2.74 -14.29
N ALA A 42 3.94 2.49 -13.29
CA ALA A 42 3.48 2.16 -11.95
C ALA A 42 2.60 3.29 -11.39
N VAL A 43 1.60 2.90 -10.59
CA VAL A 43 0.66 3.84 -9.96
C VAL A 43 1.16 4.17 -8.57
N LYS A 44 1.32 5.46 -8.27
CA LYS A 44 1.67 5.96 -6.93
C LYS A 44 0.48 5.72 -6.00
N LEU A 45 0.70 5.00 -4.90
CA LEU A 45 -0.34 4.65 -3.93
C LEU A 45 -0.41 5.65 -2.76
N THR A 46 0.66 6.38 -2.48
CA THR A 46 0.73 7.41 -1.42
C THR A 46 0.87 8.81 -2.01
N VAL A 47 0.14 9.78 -1.49
CA VAL A 47 0.16 11.18 -1.93
C VAL A 47 1.28 11.96 -1.24
N PHE A 48 1.48 11.75 0.06
CA PHE A 48 2.46 12.50 0.85
C PHE A 48 3.85 11.86 0.81
N GLY A 49 4.87 12.70 0.96
CA GLY A 49 6.23 12.23 1.24
C GLY A 49 6.31 11.68 2.66
N TYR A 50 6.55 10.39 2.78
CA TYR A 50 6.70 9.69 4.06
C TYR A 50 8.17 9.32 4.30
N SER A 51 8.53 9.14 5.57
CA SER A 51 9.85 8.58 5.89
C SER A 51 9.91 7.11 5.51
N LYS A 52 11.12 6.61 5.20
CA LYS A 52 11.34 5.21 4.80
C LYS A 52 10.72 4.21 5.78
N ASN A 53 10.92 4.39 7.09
CA ASN A 53 10.37 3.53 8.12
C ASN A 53 8.82 3.55 8.17
N VAL A 54 8.18 4.68 7.85
CA VAL A 54 6.70 4.74 7.71
C VAL A 54 6.26 3.91 6.53
N LEU A 55 6.91 4.08 5.38
CA LEU A 55 6.53 3.36 4.16
C LEU A 55 6.75 1.85 4.30
N GLU A 56 7.83 1.42 4.96
CA GLU A 56 8.09 0.00 5.24
C GLU A 56 6.98 -0.60 6.12
N GLN A 57 6.55 0.10 7.16
CA GLN A 57 5.44 -0.34 8.01
C GLN A 57 4.11 -0.37 7.26
N MET A 58 3.85 0.63 6.42
CA MET A 58 2.65 0.64 5.56
C MET A 58 2.65 -0.55 4.60
N LEU A 59 3.79 -0.82 3.96
CA LEU A 59 3.94 -1.93 3.02
C LEU A 59 3.77 -3.28 3.74
N GLU A 60 4.39 -3.46 4.91
CA GLU A 60 4.20 -4.66 5.73
C GLU A 60 2.74 -4.84 6.15
N THR A 61 2.08 -3.76 6.57
CA THR A 61 0.66 -3.76 6.92
C THR A 61 -0.20 -4.19 5.74
N MET A 62 0.09 -3.71 4.53
CA MET A 62 -0.60 -4.12 3.31
C MET A 62 -0.44 -5.61 3.04
N TYR A 63 0.78 -6.15 3.13
CA TYR A 63 1.03 -7.57 2.87
C TYR A 63 0.41 -8.48 3.93
N LYS A 64 0.46 -8.11 5.22
CA LYS A 64 -0.29 -8.83 6.28
C LYS A 64 -1.77 -8.87 5.97
N LYS A 65 -2.32 -7.71 5.63
CA LYS A 65 -3.70 -7.54 5.19
C LYS A 65 -4.01 -8.39 3.94
N MET A 66 -3.16 -8.49 2.94
CA MET A 66 -3.40 -9.42 1.83
C MET A 66 -3.36 -10.89 2.28
N ASN A 67 -2.39 -11.24 3.13
CA ASN A 67 -2.18 -12.60 3.61
C ASN A 67 -3.35 -13.10 4.47
N ASP A 68 -3.80 -12.33 5.46
CA ASP A 68 -4.91 -12.71 6.36
C ASP A 68 -6.18 -13.03 5.58
N TRP A 69 -6.37 -12.38 4.43
CA TRP A 69 -7.55 -12.54 3.59
C TRP A 69 -7.43 -13.67 2.57
N LEU A 70 -6.22 -14.15 2.24
CA LEU A 70 -6.04 -15.41 1.49
C LEU A 70 -6.64 -16.61 2.24
N PHE A 71 -6.80 -16.51 3.56
CA PHE A 71 -7.38 -17.56 4.40
C PHE A 71 -8.88 -17.38 4.67
N MET A 72 -9.52 -16.37 4.08
CA MET A 72 -10.96 -16.08 4.21
C MET A 72 -11.66 -16.51 2.91
N ASP A 73 -12.15 -17.76 2.88
CA ASP A 73 -12.65 -18.48 1.69
C ASP A 73 -13.89 -17.83 1.00
N GLU A 74 -14.50 -16.80 1.61
CA GLU A 74 -15.80 -16.24 1.19
C GLU A 74 -15.71 -14.89 0.43
N CYS A 75 -14.53 -14.28 0.25
CA CYS A 75 -14.45 -12.92 -0.28
C CYS A 75 -13.95 -12.86 -1.75
N PRO A 76 -14.82 -12.56 -2.75
CA PRO A 76 -14.41 -12.49 -4.15
C PRO A 76 -13.50 -11.29 -4.46
N HIS A 77 -13.58 -10.24 -3.64
CA HIS A 77 -12.89 -8.97 -3.83
C HIS A 77 -12.28 -8.47 -2.52
N TYR A 78 -10.99 -8.17 -2.57
CA TYR A 78 -10.20 -7.74 -1.44
C TYR A 78 -9.85 -6.26 -1.57
N ILE A 79 -10.36 -5.40 -0.68
CA ILE A 79 -10.18 -3.95 -0.79
C ILE A 79 -9.18 -3.46 0.27
N ILE A 80 -8.07 -2.89 -0.19
CA ILE A 80 -7.10 -2.17 0.64
C ILE A 80 -7.27 -0.69 0.37
N ARG A 81 -7.51 0.11 1.40
CA ARG A 81 -7.52 1.57 1.29
C ARG A 81 -6.26 2.13 1.94
N MET A 82 -5.45 2.86 1.18
CA MET A 82 -4.18 3.38 1.67
C MET A 82 -4.34 4.31 2.87
N ASN A 83 -5.41 5.11 2.90
CA ASN A 83 -5.73 5.94 4.07
C ASN A 83 -5.89 5.11 5.35
N GLN A 84 -6.59 3.96 5.27
CA GLN A 84 -6.76 3.06 6.42
C GLN A 84 -5.44 2.40 6.83
N VAL A 85 -4.60 2.02 5.85
CA VAL A 85 -3.26 1.49 6.14
C VAL A 85 -2.43 2.54 6.89
N GLY A 86 -2.47 3.80 6.45
CA GLY A 86 -1.80 4.90 7.13
C GLY A 86 -2.31 5.13 8.55
N ASP A 87 -3.63 5.09 8.75
CA ASP A 87 -4.24 5.24 10.09
C ASP A 87 -3.82 4.12 11.04
N MET A 88 -3.79 2.87 10.56
CA MET A 88 -3.34 1.71 11.36
C MET A 88 -1.88 1.84 11.80
N VAL A 89 -0.99 2.26 10.89
CA VAL A 89 0.43 2.49 11.21
C VAL A 89 0.59 3.62 12.24
N ARG A 90 -0.23 4.68 12.14
CA ARG A 90 -0.23 5.78 13.11
C ARG A 90 -0.71 5.32 14.49
N GLN A 91 -1.79 4.53 14.55
CA GLN A 91 -2.35 4.00 15.79
C GLN A 91 -1.40 3.02 16.48
N GLY A 92 -0.82 2.07 15.74
CA GLY A 92 0.15 1.11 16.30
C GLY A 92 1.39 1.79 16.88
N ARG A 93 1.83 2.92 16.33
CA ARG A 93 2.93 3.71 16.90
C ARG A 93 2.56 4.44 18.18
N MET A 94 1.31 4.89 18.32
CA MET A 94 0.83 5.51 19.56
C MET A 94 0.74 4.47 20.68
N GLU A 95 0.30 3.25 20.37
CA GLU A 95 0.22 2.15 21.34
C GLU A 95 1.61 1.71 21.85
N VAL A 96 2.63 1.66 20.98
CA VAL A 96 4.01 1.28 21.38
C VAL A 96 4.71 2.40 22.19
N SER A 97 4.22 3.64 22.13
CA SER A 97 4.81 4.78 22.87
C SER A 97 4.30 4.95 24.30
N HIS A 98 3.41 4.07 24.76
CA HIS A 98 2.83 4.10 26.10
C HIS A 98 3.44 3.07 27.09
N ASP A 99 4.53 2.40 26.71
CA ASP A 99 5.35 1.55 27.59
C ASP A 99 6.63 2.27 28.09
#